data_AF-A0A410PMD4-F1
#
_entry.id   AF-A0A410PMD4-F1
#
_cell.length_a   1.000
_cell.length_b   1.000
_cell.length_c   1.000
_cell.angle_alpha   90.00
_cell.angle_beta   90.00
_cell.angle_gamma   90.00
#
_symmetry.space_group_name_H-M   'P 1'
#
loop_
_entity.id
_entity.type
_entity.pdbx_description
1 polymer ?
#
loop_
_entity_poly.entity_id
_entity_poly.type
_entity_poly.pdbx_seq_one_letter_code
_entity_poly.pdbx_strand_id
1 'polypeptide(L)'
;MHFYRKNTVKNGSIIIYTLIACSICFSCAIYCFKIELQKYENNNRMLSIRLSNTQYEECREFLLTYVYNYLNENIELKNSENLNNFIANIPDGYTISYKNSYVKYNLSKTCFVINSYVDDYIHREDYYNVYILDSSIRFKFQDTKYVEGRI
;
A
#
# COMPACT_ATOMS: atom_id res chain seq x y z
N MET A 1 -50.02 -38.34 -51.96
CA MET A 1 -48.74 -37.98 -52.61
C MET A 1 -48.20 -36.75 -51.89
N HIS A 2 -47.24 -36.94 -50.99
CA HIS A 2 -46.70 -35.86 -50.15
C HIS A 2 -45.74 -34.98 -50.96
N PHE A 3 -46.11 -33.70 -51.18
CA PHE A 3 -45.21 -32.70 -51.74
C PHE A 3 -44.18 -32.28 -50.69
N TYR A 4 -42.96 -32.81 -50.78
CA TYR A 4 -41.81 -32.27 -50.05
C TYR A 4 -41.40 -30.94 -50.68
N ARG A 5 -41.79 -29.83 -50.05
CA ARG A 5 -41.33 -28.48 -50.42
C ARG A 5 -39.92 -28.28 -49.85
N LYS A 6 -38.90 -28.54 -50.66
CA LYS A 6 -37.48 -28.33 -50.30
C LYS A 6 -37.19 -26.82 -50.33
N ASN A 7 -37.18 -26.18 -49.16
CA ASN A 7 -36.76 -24.77 -49.04
C ASN A 7 -35.26 -24.66 -49.32
N THR A 8 -34.90 -24.21 -50.52
CA THR A 8 -33.53 -23.89 -50.90
C THR A 8 -33.11 -22.58 -50.23
N VAL A 9 -32.38 -22.67 -49.11
CA VAL A 9 -31.72 -21.51 -48.50
C VAL A 9 -30.71 -20.96 -49.50
N LYS A 10 -30.87 -19.69 -49.90
CA LYS A 10 -29.98 -19.05 -50.88
C LYS A 10 -28.60 -18.86 -50.24
N ASN A 11 -27.54 -19.33 -50.89
CA ASN A 11 -26.15 -19.30 -50.38
C ASN A 11 -25.69 -17.93 -49.83
N GLY A 12 -26.28 -16.82 -50.29
CA GLY A 12 -26.00 -15.48 -49.76
C GLY A 12 -26.41 -15.25 -48.31
N SER A 13 -27.45 -15.92 -47.79
CA SER A 13 -27.83 -15.77 -46.37
C SER A 13 -26.82 -16.42 -45.43
N ILE A 14 -26.18 -17.51 -45.86
CA ILE A 14 -25.14 -18.19 -45.07
C ILE A 14 -23.94 -17.26 -44.86
N ILE A 15 -23.51 -16.54 -45.89
CA ILE A 15 -22.40 -15.59 -45.83
C ILE A 15 -22.67 -14.48 -44.81
N ILE A 16 -23.90 -13.95 -44.77
CA ILE A 16 -24.31 -12.90 -43.83
C ILE A 16 -24.25 -13.42 -42.39
N TYR A 17 -24.78 -14.61 -42.11
CA TYR A 17 -24.70 -15.20 -40.77
C TYR A 17 -23.26 -15.48 -40.34
N THR A 18 -22.39 -15.93 -41.25
CA THR A 18 -20.97 -16.14 -40.94
C THR A 18 -20.25 -14.83 -40.62
N LEU A 19 -20.55 -13.74 -41.34
CA LEU A 19 -20.00 -12.41 -41.07
C LEU A 19 -20.41 -11.87 -39.69
N ILE A 20 -21.69 -12.03 -39.33
CA ILE A 20 -22.21 -11.61 -38.02
C ILE A 20 -21.54 -12.42 -36.91
N ALA A 21 -21.43 -13.75 -37.07
CA ALA A 21 -20.76 -14.61 -36.10
C ALA A 21 -19.28 -14.22 -35.92
N CYS A 22 -18.54 -13.99 -37.01
CA CYS A 22 -17.17 -13.51 -36.95
C CYS A 22 -17.04 -12.15 -36.24
N SER A 23 -17.95 -11.21 -36.51
CA SER A 23 -17.94 -9.88 -35.88
C SER A 23 -18.12 -9.97 -34.36
N ILE A 24 -19.02 -10.85 -33.89
CA ILE A 24 -19.22 -11.09 -32.45
C ILE A 24 -17.94 -11.70 -31.85
N CYS A 25 -17.35 -12.70 -32.50
CA CYS A 25 -16.10 -13.32 -32.04
C CYS A 25 -14.95 -12.31 -31.92
N PHE A 26 -14.76 -11.45 -32.92
CA PHE A 26 -13.74 -10.40 -32.88
C PHE A 26 -14.01 -9.38 -31.76
N SER A 27 -15.26 -9.01 -31.56
CA SER A 27 -15.66 -8.07 -30.49
C SER A 27 -15.34 -8.65 -29.11
N CYS A 28 -15.64 -9.93 -28.88
CA CYS A 28 -15.29 -10.62 -27.64
C CYS A 28 -13.77 -10.68 -27.42
N ALA A 29 -13.00 -11.00 -28.46
CA ALA A 29 -11.53 -11.06 -28.39
C ALA A 29 -10.92 -9.70 -28.05
N ILE A 30 -11.38 -8.62 -28.71
CA ILE A 30 -10.92 -7.25 -28.43
C ILE A 30 -11.28 -6.83 -27.01
N TYR A 31 -12.46 -7.21 -26.52
CA TYR A 31 -12.88 -6.90 -25.16
C TYR A 31 -12.00 -7.60 -24.10
N CYS A 32 -11.70 -8.89 -24.28
CA CYS A 32 -10.77 -9.62 -23.42
C CYS A 32 -9.38 -8.97 -23.42
N PHE A 33 -8.87 -8.64 -24.61
CA PHE A 33 -7.58 -7.97 -24.77
C PHE A 33 -7.53 -6.60 -24.05
N LYS A 34 -8.61 -5.81 -24.14
CA LYS A 34 -8.74 -4.53 -23.43
C LYS A 34 -8.66 -4.70 -21.91
N ILE A 35 -9.30 -5.73 -21.36
CA ILE A 35 -9.23 -6.04 -19.92
C ILE A 35 -7.79 -6.40 -19.51
N GLU A 36 -7.09 -7.21 -20.30
CA GLU A 36 -5.70 -7.57 -20.02
C GLU A 36 -4.76 -6.37 -20.07
N LEU A 37 -4.90 -5.51 -21.08
CA LEU A 37 -4.20 -4.23 -21.17
C LEU A 37 -4.45 -3.36 -19.94
N GLN A 38 -5.70 -3.22 -19.53
CA GLN A 38 -6.05 -2.43 -18.35
C GLN A 38 -5.46 -3.03 -17.06
N LYS A 39 -5.41 -4.35 -16.92
CA LYS A 39 -4.75 -5.03 -15.80
C LYS A 39 -3.24 -4.75 -15.81
N TYR A 40 -2.61 -4.85 -16.98
CA TYR A 40 -1.19 -4.57 -17.15
C TYR A 40 -0.84 -3.11 -16.82
N GLU A 41 -1.59 -2.16 -17.37
CA GLU A 41 -1.44 -0.73 -17.05
C GLU A 41 -1.66 -0.44 -15.58
N ASN A 42 -2.68 -1.03 -14.94
CA ASN A 42 -2.95 -0.81 -13.53
C ASN A 42 -1.87 -1.41 -12.62
N ASN A 43 -1.33 -2.59 -12.97
CA ASN A 43 -0.19 -3.17 -12.27
C ASN A 43 1.06 -2.30 -12.41
N ASN A 44 1.35 -1.80 -13.61
CA ASN A 44 2.46 -0.87 -13.83
C ASN A 44 2.24 0.48 -13.15
N ARG A 45 0.98 0.94 -13.03
CA ARG A 45 0.62 2.13 -12.25
C ARG A 45 0.80 1.89 -10.76
N MET A 46 0.44 0.71 -10.24
CA MET A 46 0.69 0.35 -8.84
C MET A 46 2.19 0.20 -8.56
N LEU A 47 2.96 -0.39 -9.48
CA LEU A 47 4.41 -0.48 -9.39
C LEU A 47 5.05 0.91 -9.44
N SER A 48 4.63 1.78 -10.35
CA SER A 48 5.13 3.17 -10.40
C SER A 48 4.70 4.01 -9.21
N ILE A 49 3.54 3.77 -8.59
CA ILE A 49 3.16 4.42 -7.31
C ILE A 49 4.01 3.91 -6.14
N ARG A 50 4.30 2.60 -6.09
CA ARG A 50 5.20 2.02 -5.07
C ARG A 50 6.65 2.44 -5.26
N LEU A 51 7.10 2.59 -6.52
CA LEU A 51 8.45 3.01 -6.88
C LEU A 51 8.59 4.53 -6.96
N SER A 52 7.48 5.29 -7.05
CA SER A 52 7.46 6.73 -6.83
C SER A 52 7.57 6.97 -5.33
N ASN A 53 8.77 6.72 -4.83
CA ASN A 53 9.23 7.09 -3.51
C ASN A 53 8.80 8.52 -3.21
N THR A 54 7.74 8.67 -2.41
CA THR A 54 7.59 9.93 -1.71
C THR A 54 8.76 10.01 -0.74
N GLN A 55 9.43 11.16 -0.68
CA GLN A 55 10.49 11.43 0.30
C GLN A 55 10.07 11.05 1.73
N TYR A 56 8.76 11.13 2.00
CA TYR A 56 8.10 10.63 3.20
C TYR A 56 8.26 9.11 3.41
N GLU A 57 7.99 8.26 2.42
CA GLU A 57 8.10 6.79 2.53
C GLU A 57 9.53 6.38 2.88
N GLU A 58 10.52 6.99 2.24
CA GLU A 58 11.94 6.76 2.54
C GLU A 58 12.29 7.17 3.98
N CYS A 59 11.85 8.35 4.43
CA CYS A 59 12.09 8.79 5.80
C CYS A 59 11.42 7.86 6.81
N ARG A 60 10.19 7.43 6.53
CA ARG A 60 9.41 6.53 7.38
C ARG A 60 10.07 5.17 7.52
N GLU A 61 10.49 4.57 6.41
CA GLU A 61 11.17 3.28 6.40
C GLU A 61 12.50 3.35 7.17
N PHE A 62 13.29 4.41 6.95
CA PHE A 62 14.54 4.61 7.68
C PHE A 62 14.30 4.75 9.19
N LEU A 63 13.38 5.63 9.60
CA LEU A 63 13.12 5.89 11.02
C LEU A 63 12.54 4.68 11.73
N LEU A 64 11.61 3.94 11.10
CA LEU A 64 11.06 2.71 11.67
C LEU A 64 12.12 1.62 11.78
N THR A 65 12.98 1.47 10.77
CA THR A 65 14.08 0.50 10.80
C THR A 65 15.09 0.84 11.89
N TYR A 66 15.41 2.12 12.06
CA TYR A 66 16.29 2.57 13.12
C TYR A 66 15.71 2.25 14.50
N VAL A 67 14.44 2.61 14.74
CA VAL A 67 13.77 2.30 16.01
C VAL A 67 13.69 0.79 16.23
N TYR A 68 13.39 0.01 15.18
CA TYR A 68 13.39 -1.45 15.24
C TYR A 68 14.74 -1.97 15.72
N ASN A 69 15.84 -1.57 15.08
CA ASN A 69 17.19 -2.02 15.44
C ASN A 69 17.56 -1.58 16.85
N TYR A 70 17.25 -0.34 17.22
CA TYR A 70 17.51 0.18 18.56
C TYR A 70 16.78 -0.63 19.64
N LEU A 71 15.49 -0.90 19.46
CA LEU A 71 14.75 -1.78 20.36
C LEU A 71 15.27 -3.22 20.30
N ASN A 72 15.77 -3.65 19.13
CA ASN A 72 16.27 -5.00 18.97
C ASN A 72 17.57 -5.24 19.75
N GLU A 73 18.46 -4.25 19.75
CA GLU A 73 19.75 -4.27 20.46
C GLU A 73 19.62 -4.07 21.96
N ASN A 74 18.64 -3.29 22.42
CA ASN A 74 18.55 -2.90 23.83
C ASN A 74 17.57 -3.73 24.67
N ILE A 75 16.66 -4.51 24.05
CA ILE A 75 15.72 -5.38 24.78
C ILE A 75 16.21 -6.82 24.66
N GLU A 76 16.90 -7.35 25.67
CA GLU A 76 17.47 -8.71 25.59
C GLU A 76 16.38 -9.79 25.41
N LEU A 77 15.36 -9.76 26.27
CA LEU A 77 14.26 -10.72 26.28
C LEU A 77 13.02 -10.09 25.66
N LYS A 78 12.64 -10.57 24.47
CA LYS A 78 11.51 -10.06 23.69
C LYS A 78 10.17 -10.49 24.30
N ASN A 79 9.73 -9.80 25.35
CA ASN A 79 8.40 -9.90 25.92
C ASN A 79 7.82 -8.50 26.23
N SER A 80 6.50 -8.43 26.47
CA SER A 80 5.80 -7.17 26.70
C SER A 80 6.29 -6.42 27.93
N GLU A 81 6.66 -7.12 29.01
CA GLU A 81 7.15 -6.52 30.24
C GLU A 81 8.46 -5.75 30.03
N ASN A 82 9.44 -6.37 29.38
CA ASN A 82 10.71 -5.73 29.09
C ASN A 82 10.60 -4.60 28.08
N LEU A 83 9.70 -4.73 27.09
CA LEU A 83 9.40 -3.62 26.19
C LEU A 83 8.85 -2.42 26.96
N ASN A 84 7.87 -2.64 27.83
CA ASN A 84 7.26 -1.57 28.63
C ASN A 84 8.27 -0.94 29.59
N ASN A 85 9.11 -1.75 30.24
CA ASN A 85 10.17 -1.26 31.12
C ASN A 85 11.21 -0.44 30.35
N PHE A 86 11.62 -0.89 29.16
CA PHE A 86 12.55 -0.15 28.32
C PHE A 86 11.96 1.20 27.91
N ILE A 87 10.73 1.19 27.42
CA ILE A 87 10.00 2.39 27.01
C ILE A 87 9.85 3.40 28.15
N ALA A 88 9.54 2.92 29.37
CA ALA A 88 9.39 3.78 30.55
C ALA A 88 10.69 4.52 30.92
N ASN A 89 11.84 4.01 30.48
CA ASN A 89 13.16 4.61 30.72
C ASN A 89 13.66 5.48 29.57
N ILE A 90 12.89 5.64 28.48
CA ILE A 90 13.27 6.55 27.39
C ILE A 90 13.20 7.99 27.92
N PRO A 91 14.29 8.78 27.82
CA PRO A 91 14.28 10.18 28.27
C PRO A 91 13.21 11.00 27.55
N ASP A 92 12.52 11.86 28.30
CA ASP A 92 11.55 12.76 27.71
C ASP A 92 12.23 13.70 26.70
N GLY A 93 11.58 13.90 25.56
CA GLY A 93 12.15 14.68 24.44
C GLY A 93 13.24 13.97 23.64
N TYR A 94 13.55 12.68 23.89
CA TYR A 94 14.47 11.94 23.03
C TYR A 94 13.90 11.78 21.62
N THR A 95 14.62 12.34 20.64
CA THR A 95 14.24 12.31 19.23
C THR A 95 15.38 11.74 18.39
N ILE A 96 15.02 10.95 17.39
CA ILE A 96 15.95 10.53 16.33
C ILE A 96 15.51 11.19 15.04
N SER A 97 16.41 11.95 14.41
CA SER A 97 16.12 12.72 13.20
C SER A 97 16.75 12.11 11.96
N TYR A 98 16.05 12.19 10.83
CA TYR A 98 16.52 11.81 9.51
C TYR A 98 15.94 12.75 8.44
N LYS A 99 16.83 13.43 7.70
CA LYS A 99 16.45 14.54 6.81
C LYS A 99 15.60 15.56 7.57
N ASN A 100 14.44 15.94 7.04
CA ASN A 100 13.51 16.84 7.70
C ASN A 100 12.53 16.10 8.63
N SER A 101 12.62 14.78 8.78
CA SER A 101 11.72 14.01 9.64
C SER A 101 12.38 13.61 10.95
N TYR A 102 11.59 13.30 11.96
CA TYR A 102 12.09 12.71 13.20
C TYR A 102 11.07 11.75 13.82
N VAL A 103 11.54 10.87 14.68
CA VAL A 103 10.71 10.01 15.51
C VAL A 103 10.91 10.33 16.98
N LYS A 104 9.81 10.41 17.73
CA LYS A 104 9.80 10.58 19.19
C LYS A 104 8.89 9.54 19.82
N TYR A 105 9.14 9.22 21.09
CA TYR A 105 8.17 8.48 21.89
C TYR A 105 7.21 9.44 22.58
N ASN A 106 5.91 9.23 22.42
CA ASN A 106 4.87 9.98 23.11
C ASN A 106 4.43 9.20 24.36
N LEU A 107 4.92 9.63 25.53
CA LEU A 107 4.61 9.01 26.82
C LEU A 107 3.11 9.01 27.15
N SER A 108 2.40 10.11 26.83
CA SER A 108 0.97 10.24 27.15
C SER A 108 0.08 9.28 26.37
N LYS A 109 0.44 8.99 25.12
CA LYS A 109 -0.29 8.06 24.24
C LYS A 109 0.36 6.68 24.16
N THR A 110 1.48 6.47 24.83
CA THR A 110 2.28 5.23 24.81
C THR A 110 2.59 4.71 23.39
N CYS A 111 3.00 5.60 22.49
CA CYS A 111 3.26 5.25 21.08
C CYS A 111 4.45 6.03 20.49
N PHE A 112 5.06 5.49 19.44
CA PHE A 112 6.03 6.23 18.64
C PHE A 112 5.31 7.13 17.64
N VAL A 113 5.81 8.35 17.48
CA VAL A 113 5.27 9.35 16.57
C VAL A 113 6.36 9.74 15.58
N ILE A 114 6.12 9.47 14.31
CA ILE A 114 6.98 9.95 13.21
C ILE A 114 6.41 11.27 12.73
N ASN A 115 7.22 12.31 12.84
CA ASN A 115 6.94 13.64 12.32
C ASN A 115 7.67 13.80 10.98
N SER A 116 6.94 14.06 9.90
CA SER A 116 7.48 14.34 8.58
C SER A 116 6.88 15.61 8.01
N TYR A 117 7.71 16.48 7.41
CA TYR A 117 7.17 17.66 6.72
C TYR A 117 6.45 17.24 5.44
N VAL A 118 5.25 17.80 5.27
CA VAL A 118 4.54 17.79 3.99
C VAL A 118 4.99 19.01 3.19
N ASP A 119 5.04 20.18 3.85
CA ASP A 119 5.53 21.47 3.35
C ASP A 119 6.13 22.29 4.53
N ASP A 120 6.62 23.51 4.28
CA ASP A 120 7.25 24.40 5.28
C ASP A 120 6.37 24.80 6.49
N TYR A 121 5.07 24.49 6.44
CA TYR A 121 4.09 24.90 7.45
C TYR A 121 3.22 23.74 7.96
N ILE A 122 3.09 22.66 7.19
CA ILE A 122 2.25 21.52 7.55
C ILE A 122 3.16 20.32 7.73
N HIS A 123 3.09 19.72 8.92
CA HIS A 123 3.75 18.46 9.19
C HIS A 123 2.74 17.36 9.46
N ARG A 124 3.14 16.14 9.10
CA ARG A 124 2.40 14.90 9.25
C ARG A 124 2.94 14.16 10.45
N GLU A 125 2.07 13.77 11.37
CA GLU A 125 2.35 12.91 12.50
C GLU A 125 1.71 11.53 12.28
N ASP A 126 2.52 10.49 12.14
CA ASP A 126 2.05 9.12 12.09
C ASP A 126 2.31 8.41 13.41
N TYR A 127 1.27 7.78 13.93
CA TYR A 127 1.26 7.15 15.25
C TYR A 127 1.42 5.62 15.12
N TYR A 128 2.40 5.07 15.82
CA TYR A 128 2.73 3.65 15.80
C TYR A 128 2.75 3.06 17.20
N ASN A 129 1.93 2.04 17.41
CA ASN A 129 2.07 1.18 18.59
C ASN A 129 3.16 0.15 18.35
N VAL A 130 3.96 -0.08 19.38
CA VAL A 130 4.96 -1.15 19.39
C VAL A 130 4.51 -2.23 20.33
N TYR A 131 4.63 -3.47 19.90
CA TYR A 131 4.31 -4.64 20.68
C TYR A 131 5.23 -5.79 20.28
N ILE A 132 5.30 -6.81 21.13
CA ILE A 132 6.04 -8.02 20.84
C ILE A 132 5.06 -9.14 20.56
N LEU A 133 5.28 -9.83 19.45
CA LEU A 133 4.53 -11.00 19.03
C LEU A 133 5.53 -12.06 18.55
N ASP A 134 5.42 -13.29 19.05
CA ASP A 134 6.31 -14.40 18.69
C ASP A 134 7.81 -14.05 18.79
N SER A 135 8.19 -13.41 19.90
CA SER A 135 9.56 -12.93 20.15
C SER A 135 10.09 -11.91 19.11
N SER A 136 9.21 -11.31 18.31
CA SER A 136 9.55 -10.27 17.33
C SER A 136 8.92 -8.93 17.70
N ILE A 137 9.69 -7.85 17.57
CA ILE A 137 9.16 -6.49 17.73
C ILE A 137 8.35 -6.14 16.49
N ARG A 138 7.14 -5.63 16.68
CA ARG A 138 6.24 -5.24 15.60
C ARG A 138 5.67 -3.84 15.82
N PHE A 139 5.48 -3.15 14.71
CA PHE A 139 4.84 -1.85 14.66
C PHE A 139 3.45 -1.99 14.06
N LYS A 140 2.45 -1.43 14.74
CA LYS A 140 1.08 -1.28 14.22
C LYS A 140 0.78 0.20 14.03
N PHE A 141 0.57 0.58 12.78
CA PHE A 141 0.04 1.89 12.44
C PHE A 141 -1.32 2.10 13.11
N GLN A 142 -1.51 3.24 13.75
CA GLN A 142 -2.77 3.62 14.37
C GLN A 142 -3.51 4.66 13.53
N ASP A 143 -2.88 5.82 13.33
CA ASP A 143 -3.53 6.99 12.77
C ASP A 143 -2.49 7.97 12.20
N THR A 144 -2.95 8.90 11.38
CA THR A 144 -2.20 10.02 10.84
C THR A 144 -2.90 11.32 11.23
N LYS A 145 -2.14 12.28 11.75
CA LYS A 145 -2.62 13.65 11.96
C LYS A 145 -1.80 14.62 11.13
N TYR A 146 -2.48 15.62 10.59
CA TYR A 146 -1.84 16.77 9.96
C TYR A 146 -1.91 17.93 10.94
N VAL A 147 -0.75 18.50 11.24
CA VAL A 147 -0.60 19.57 12.22
C VAL A 147 -0.02 20.78 11.50
N GLU A 148 -0.68 21.92 11.69
CA GLU A 148 -0.20 23.21 11.23
C GLU A 148 0.79 23.77 12.24
N GLY A 149 1.97 24.17 11.77
CA GLY A 149 3.01 24.76 12.58
C GLY A 149 4.41 24.39 12.09
N ARG A 150 5.34 25.34 12.24
CA ARG A 150 6.78 25.07 12.13
C ARG A 150 7.23 24.40 13.43
N ILE A 151 7.96 23.29 13.29
CA ILE A 151 8.55 22.55 14.43
C ILE A 151 9.84 23.26 14.85
#